data_AF-A0A7W8NJR9-F1
#
_entry.id   AF-A0A7W8NJR9-F1
#
_cell.length_a   1.000
_cell.length_b   1.000
_cell.length_c   1.000
_cell.angle_alpha   90.00
_cell.angle_beta   90.00
_cell.angle_gamma   90.00
#
_symmetry.space_group_name_H-M   'P 1'
#
loop_
_entity.id
_entity.type
_entity.pdbx_description
1 polymer ?
#
loop_
_entity_poly.entity_id
_entity_poly.type
_entity_poly.pdbx_seq_one_letter_code
_entity_poly.pdbx_strand_id
1 'polypeptide(L)'
;MKNIAARLLIIIAGMVCAPQVYAQKGQPPSDAQVRQQIIGESIASYPGRCPCPYNAAKNGSACGGRSAWSRKGGYAPICYDREITAEMVRKWRQENGAQAVAAR
;
A
#
# COMPACT_ATOMS: atom_id res chain seq x y z
N MET A 1 61.24 0.41 -15.42
CA MET A 1 60.79 1.26 -16.55
C MET A 1 60.49 0.33 -17.73
N LYS A 2 59.23 -0.02 -18.02
CA LYS A 2 58.57 0.32 -19.31
C LYS A 2 57.19 -0.38 -19.42
N ASN A 3 56.34 -0.36 -18.39
CA ASN A 3 55.05 -1.09 -18.47
C ASN A 3 54.01 -0.71 -17.41
N ILE A 4 54.24 0.34 -16.62
CA ILE A 4 53.30 0.76 -15.56
C ILE A 4 52.40 1.92 -16.03
N ALA A 5 52.85 2.69 -17.03
CA ALA A 5 52.12 3.87 -17.53
C ALA A 5 50.84 3.54 -18.32
N ALA A 6 50.75 2.35 -18.94
CA ALA A 6 49.63 2.00 -19.81
C ALA A 6 48.40 1.44 -19.07
N ARG A 7 48.52 1.13 -17.77
CA ARG A 7 47.40 0.63 -16.95
C ARG A 7 46.72 1.70 -16.10
N LEU A 8 47.28 2.91 -16.05
CA LEU A 8 46.75 4.04 -15.28
C LEU A 8 45.89 5.01 -16.13
N LEU A 9 45.71 4.73 -17.42
CA LEU A 9 44.91 5.57 -18.34
C LEU A 9 43.50 5.03 -18.64
N ILE A 10 43.02 4.00 -17.93
CA ILE A 10 41.67 3.43 -18.14
C ILE A 10 40.72 3.71 -16.95
N ILE A 11 41.14 4.46 -15.92
CA ILE A 11 40.30 4.71 -14.72
C ILE A 11 39.53 6.05 -14.79
N ILE A 12 39.76 6.93 -15.77
CA ILE A 12 39.20 8.31 -15.81
C ILE A 12 37.98 8.47 -16.74
N ALA A 13 37.33 7.38 -17.18
CA ALA A 13 36.17 7.45 -18.09
C ALA A 13 34.88 6.80 -17.54
N GLY A 14 34.83 6.52 -16.23
CA GLY A 14 33.68 5.84 -15.60
C GLY A 14 32.85 6.70 -14.65
N MET A 15 33.12 8.01 -14.54
CA MET A 15 32.52 8.88 -13.52
C MET A 15 31.56 9.94 -14.09
N VAL A 16 30.78 9.58 -15.12
CA VAL A 16 29.70 10.46 -15.62
C VAL A 16 28.48 9.64 -16.03
N CYS A 17 27.78 9.07 -15.04
CA CYS A 17 26.34 8.84 -15.09
C CYS A 17 25.88 8.27 -13.75
N ALA A 18 25.81 9.12 -12.73
CA ALA A 18 24.89 8.81 -11.64
C ALA A 18 23.49 8.90 -12.23
N PRO A 19 22.65 7.84 -12.18
CA PRO A 19 21.26 7.99 -12.57
C PRO A 19 20.64 9.01 -11.63
N GLN A 20 20.24 10.15 -12.19
CA GLN A 20 19.41 11.12 -11.48
C GLN A 20 18.10 10.39 -11.18
N VAL A 21 17.96 9.92 -9.94
CA VAL A 21 16.70 9.37 -9.44
C VAL A 21 15.75 10.56 -9.31
N TYR A 22 15.07 10.90 -10.40
CA TYR A 22 13.95 11.83 -10.35
C TYR A 22 12.90 11.19 -9.45
N ALA A 23 12.72 11.77 -8.26
CA ALA A 23 11.62 11.44 -7.38
C ALA A 23 10.31 11.80 -8.09
N GLN A 24 9.75 10.85 -8.84
CA GLN A 24 8.42 10.96 -9.40
C GLN A 24 7.47 11.13 -8.22
N LYS A 25 6.94 12.35 -8.03
CA LYS A 25 5.77 12.55 -7.18
C LYS A 25 4.65 11.73 -7.80
N GLY A 26 4.42 10.54 -7.24
CA GLY A 26 3.37 9.64 -7.69
C GLY A 26 2.05 10.38 -7.78
N GLN A 27 1.27 10.09 -8.83
CA GLN A 27 -0.07 10.64 -8.96
C GLN A 27 -0.91 10.26 -7.72
N PRO A 28 -1.79 11.15 -7.25
CA PRO A 28 -2.66 10.82 -6.13
C PRO A 28 -3.52 9.59 -6.51
N PRO A 29 -3.81 8.69 -5.56
CA PRO A 29 -4.61 7.49 -5.83
C PRO A 29 -6.00 7.90 -6.33
N SER A 30 -6.58 7.13 -7.25
CA SER A 30 -7.97 7.29 -7.66
C SER A 30 -8.94 6.99 -6.50
N ASP A 31 -10.20 7.41 -6.61
CA ASP A 31 -11.19 7.12 -5.58
C ASP A 31 -11.41 5.62 -5.38
N ALA A 32 -11.40 4.84 -6.47
CA ALA A 32 -11.46 3.39 -6.40
C ALA A 32 -10.28 2.81 -5.61
N GLN A 33 -9.07 3.31 -5.85
CA GLN A 33 -7.88 2.88 -5.10
C GLN A 33 -8.00 3.23 -3.62
N VAL A 34 -8.43 4.46 -3.27
CA VAL A 34 -8.63 4.87 -1.87
C VAL A 34 -9.67 3.99 -1.19
N ARG A 35 -10.77 3.68 -1.86
CA ARG A 35 -11.82 2.80 -1.32
C ARG A 35 -11.29 1.40 -1.06
N GLN A 36 -10.45 0.86 -1.94
CA GLN A 36 -9.77 -0.42 -1.69
C GLN A 36 -8.79 -0.36 -0.50
N GLN A 37 -8.07 0.75 -0.32
CA GLN A 37 -7.19 0.93 0.85
C GLN A 37 -7.98 0.95 2.15
N ILE A 38 -9.11 1.67 2.21
CA ILE A 38 -10.00 1.69 3.38
C ILE A 38 -10.50 0.28 3.73
N ILE A 39 -10.91 -0.51 2.73
CA ILE A 39 -11.31 -1.92 2.95
C ILE A 39 -10.12 -2.73 3.48
N GLY A 40 -8.95 -2.57 2.88
CA GLY A 40 -7.72 -3.25 3.28
C GLY A 40 -7.34 -2.97 4.74
N GLU A 41 -7.36 -1.70 5.15
CA GLU A 41 -7.10 -1.27 6.53
C GLU A 41 -8.16 -1.80 7.50
N SER A 42 -9.44 -1.77 7.11
CA SER A 42 -10.50 -2.33 7.94
C SER A 42 -10.38 -3.84 8.11
N ILE A 43 -9.93 -4.57 7.09
CA ILE A 43 -9.67 -6.01 7.18
C ILE A 43 -8.44 -6.28 8.04
N ALA A 44 -7.36 -5.51 7.84
CA ALA A 44 -6.09 -5.69 8.55
C ALA A 44 -6.19 -5.39 10.05
N SER A 45 -7.06 -4.46 10.44
CA SER A 45 -7.30 -4.12 11.86
C SER A 45 -8.12 -5.17 12.62
N TYR A 46 -8.76 -6.12 11.92
CA TYR A 46 -9.55 -7.16 12.58
C TYR A 46 -8.65 -8.27 13.15
N PRO A 47 -8.71 -8.58 14.46
CA PRO A 47 -7.74 -9.46 15.13
C PRO A 47 -7.92 -10.96 14.84
N GLY A 48 -8.97 -11.33 14.11
CA GLY A 48 -9.39 -12.72 13.93
C GLY A 48 -9.33 -13.21 12.48
N ARG A 49 -9.70 -14.48 12.31
CA ARG A 49 -10.03 -15.03 10.99
C ARG A 49 -11.46 -14.63 10.62
N CYS A 50 -11.71 -14.48 9.32
CA CYS A 50 -13.01 -14.12 8.77
C CYS A 50 -13.53 -12.71 9.11
N PRO A 51 -12.81 -11.62 8.77
CA PRO A 51 -13.40 -10.29 8.81
C PRO A 51 -14.58 -10.16 7.83
N CYS A 52 -14.39 -10.53 6.56
CA CYS A 52 -15.40 -10.41 5.51
C CYS A 52 -15.90 -11.76 4.96
N PRO A 53 -17.09 -11.82 4.32
CA PRO A 53 -17.66 -13.07 3.81
C PRO A 53 -16.77 -13.78 2.77
N TYR A 54 -16.04 -13.00 1.98
CA TYR A 54 -15.18 -13.50 0.90
C TYR A 54 -13.77 -13.90 1.38
N ASN A 55 -13.39 -13.63 2.63
CA ASN A 55 -12.10 -14.11 3.13
C ASN A 55 -12.11 -15.65 3.27
N ALA A 56 -10.92 -16.24 3.26
CA ALA A 56 -10.75 -17.67 3.48
C ALA A 56 -10.72 -18.00 4.99
N ALA A 57 -11.45 -19.04 5.37
CA ALA A 57 -11.35 -19.68 6.67
C ALA A 57 -10.09 -20.57 6.74
N LYS A 58 -9.81 -21.12 7.94
CA LYS A 58 -8.62 -21.97 8.19
C LYS A 58 -8.54 -23.20 7.25
N ASN A 59 -9.68 -23.73 6.81
CA ASN A 59 -9.77 -24.87 5.91
C ASN A 59 -9.84 -24.46 4.41
N GLY A 60 -9.58 -23.20 4.07
CA GLY A 60 -9.62 -22.70 2.70
C GLY A 60 -11.02 -22.35 2.16
N SER A 61 -12.10 -22.75 2.83
CA SER A 61 -13.47 -22.36 2.45
C SER A 61 -13.71 -20.86 2.64
N ALA A 62 -14.65 -20.28 1.88
CA ALA A 62 -15.09 -18.90 2.13
C ALA A 62 -15.74 -18.77 3.52
N CYS A 63 -15.49 -17.65 4.20
CA CYS A 63 -16.04 -17.40 5.53
C CYS A 63 -17.57 -17.32 5.50
N GLY A 64 -18.14 -16.70 4.47
CA GLY A 64 -19.58 -16.54 4.28
C GLY A 64 -20.24 -15.93 5.51
N GLY A 65 -21.34 -16.55 5.95
CA GLY A 65 -22.10 -16.13 7.13
C GLY A 65 -21.33 -16.21 8.46
N ARG A 66 -20.14 -16.84 8.49
CA ARG A 66 -19.30 -16.89 9.70
C ARG A 66 -18.50 -15.61 9.93
N SER A 67 -18.42 -14.74 8.92
CA SER A 67 -17.63 -13.51 8.99
C SER A 67 -18.13 -12.54 10.05
N ALA A 68 -17.23 -11.69 10.56
CA ALA A 68 -17.59 -10.62 11.49
C ALA A 68 -18.64 -9.69 10.87
N TRP A 69 -18.46 -9.32 9.60
CA TRP A 69 -19.43 -8.52 8.85
C TRP A 69 -20.84 -9.15 8.76
N SER A 70 -20.94 -10.48 8.60
CA SER A 70 -22.23 -11.17 8.52
C SER A 70 -22.90 -11.42 9.87
N ARG A 71 -22.12 -11.48 10.96
CA ARG A 71 -22.64 -11.78 12.29
C ARG A 71 -23.24 -10.52 12.92
N LYS A 72 -24.37 -10.67 13.63
CA LYS A 72 -24.97 -9.58 14.39
C LYS A 72 -24.23 -9.41 15.72
N GLY A 73 -23.71 -8.20 15.97
CA GLY A 73 -23.02 -7.81 17.21
C GLY A 73 -21.51 -8.09 17.19
N GLY A 74 -20.73 -7.17 17.77
CA GLY A 74 -19.27 -7.23 17.81
C GLY A 74 -18.59 -6.37 16.74
N TYR A 75 -17.43 -6.81 16.26
CA TYR A 75 -16.69 -6.14 15.19
C TYR A 75 -17.50 -6.09 13.88
N ALA A 76 -17.54 -4.92 13.25
CA ALA A 76 -18.19 -4.70 11.96
C ALA A 76 -17.18 -4.11 10.97
N PRO A 77 -16.23 -4.91 10.45
CA PRO A 77 -15.26 -4.43 9.47
C PRO A 77 -15.96 -4.03 8.17
N ILE A 78 -15.40 -3.05 7.48
CA ILE A 78 -15.86 -2.60 6.16
C ILE A 78 -15.36 -3.59 5.12
N CYS A 79 -16.29 -4.16 4.35
CA CYS A 79 -16.00 -5.25 3.42
C CYS A 79 -16.33 -4.89 1.97
N TYR A 80 -17.21 -3.92 1.76
CA TYR A 80 -17.69 -3.58 0.43
C TYR A 80 -17.58 -2.09 0.16
N ASP A 81 -17.34 -1.79 -1.12
CA ASP A 81 -17.26 -0.43 -1.62
C ASP A 81 -18.48 0.41 -1.22
N ARG A 82 -19.69 -0.15 -1.35
CA ARG A 82 -20.96 0.52 -1.02
C ARG A 82 -21.07 1.06 0.42
N GLU A 83 -20.24 0.56 1.33
CA GLU A 83 -20.22 0.99 2.74
C GLU A 83 -19.37 2.25 2.94
N ILE A 84 -18.59 2.65 1.92
CA ILE A 84 -17.65 3.75 1.98
C ILE A 84 -18.32 5.01 1.43
N THR A 85 -18.38 6.04 2.26
CA THR A 85 -18.90 7.35 1.87
C THR A 85 -17.81 8.22 1.24
N ALA A 86 -18.22 9.27 0.53
CA ALA A 86 -17.27 10.26 0.01
C ALA A 86 -16.48 10.95 1.14
N GLU A 87 -17.07 11.09 2.33
CA GLU A 87 -16.40 11.66 3.50
C GLU A 87 -15.25 10.79 3.98
N MET A 88 -15.44 9.47 4.04
CA MET A 88 -14.37 8.55 4.40
C MET A 88 -13.20 8.62 3.43
N VAL A 89 -13.47 8.74 2.13
CA VAL A 89 -12.43 8.94 1.10
C VAL A 89 -11.68 10.25 1.33
N ARG A 90 -12.39 11.37 1.59
CA ARG A 90 -11.75 12.65 1.88
C ARG A 90 -10.86 12.57 3.12
N LYS A 91 -11.36 11.98 4.21
CA LYS A 91 -10.63 11.82 5.47
C LYS A 91 -9.36 10.98 5.27
N TRP A 92 -9.48 9.84 4.60
CA TRP A 92 -8.32 8.99 4.29
C TRP A 92 -7.24 9.76 3.51
N ARG A 93 -7.63 10.56 2.51
CA ARG A 93 -6.70 11.39 1.73
C ARG A 93 -6.01 12.47 2.57
N GLN A 94 -6.74 13.09 3.51
CA GLN A 94 -6.16 14.07 4.42
C GLN A 94 -5.11 13.43 5.34
N GLU A 95 -5.45 12.29 5.94
CA GLU A 95 -4.56 11.55 6.84
C GLU A 95 -3.32 11.06 6.09
N ASN A 96 -3.49 10.38 4.95
CA ASN A 96 -2.38 9.78 4.20
C ASN A 96 -1.59 10.82 3.37
N GLY A 97 -2.22 11.90 2.95
CA GLY A 97 -1.55 13.03 2.28
C GLY A 97 -0.67 13.83 3.25
N ALA A 98 -1.12 14.05 4.49
CA ALA A 98 -0.33 14.67 5.55
C ALA A 98 0.85 13.76 5.98
N GLN A 99 0.64 12.44 6.04
CA GLN A 99 1.69 11.46 6.34
C GLN A 99 2.82 11.49 5.28
N ALA A 100 2.50 11.68 4.00
CA ALA A 100 3.50 11.84 2.93
C ALA A 100 4.32 13.14 3.02
N VAL A 101 3.87 14.12 3.80
CA VAL A 101 4.59 15.37 4.08
C VAL A 101 5.40 15.25 5.38
N ALA A 102 4.86 14.59 6.41
CA ALA A 102 5.54 14.41 7.69
C ALA A 102 6.66 13.35 7.67
N ALA A 103 6.63 12.41 6.72
CA ALA A 103 7.68 11.42 6.49
C ALA A 103 8.83 11.93 5.58
N ARG A 104 8.82 13.22 5.23
CA ARG A 104 9.90 13.92 4.50
C ARG A 104 10.61 14.86 5.46
#